data_AF-A0A6P2E8J4-F1
#
_entry.id   AF-A0A6P2E8J4-F1
#
_cell.length_a   1.000
_cell.length_b   1.000
_cell.length_c   1.000
_cell.angle_alpha   90.00
_cell.angle_beta   90.00
_cell.angle_gamma   90.00
#
_symmetry.space_group_name_H-M   'P 1'
#
loop_
_entity.id
_entity.type
_entity.pdbx_description
1 polymer ?
#
loop_
_entity_poly.entity_id
_entity_poly.type
_entity_poly.pdbx_seq_one_letter_code
_entity_poly.pdbx_strand_id
1 'polypeptide(L)'
;MNEKFEHLIERAEQLIGRIESILPQPLAAPADWSASIAWRYRRRSSGHGTLEPVRHLAPMPLEALKEIDVQKEKIERNTRQFVEGKPANNVLLTGARGTGKSSLIRACLHAYAPQGLRLIEVDKAELTDLPDIVEVVSQRPEKFIVFSDDLSFDEGEPGYKALKSILDGSVAAATPNVLIYATSNRRHLLPEYMKDNLSYTHTEDGEVHPGEVIEEKISLSERFGLWVSFYPFSQNEYLAIVAQWLSSFGAGAETIEAARAEALVWALERGSRSGRVAYQFARDYAGRH
;
A
#
# COMPACT_ATOMS: atom_id res chain seq x y z
N MET A 1 -16.09 -19.73 -55.27
CA MET A 1 -16.33 -18.60 -54.36
C MET A 1 -15.87 -17.33 -55.09
N ASN A 2 -16.50 -16.18 -54.88
CA ASN A 2 -16.14 -14.95 -55.59
C ASN A 2 -14.86 -14.36 -54.97
N GLU A 3 -13.83 -14.04 -55.74
CA GLU A 3 -12.55 -13.47 -55.27
C GLU A 3 -12.75 -12.22 -54.37
N LYS A 4 -13.75 -11.39 -54.71
CA LYS A 4 -14.12 -10.22 -53.90
C LYS A 4 -14.70 -10.60 -52.53
N PHE A 5 -15.32 -11.76 -52.43
CA PHE A 5 -15.90 -12.27 -51.19
C PHE A 5 -14.82 -12.86 -50.29
N GLU A 6 -13.84 -13.58 -50.83
CA GLU A 6 -12.67 -14.05 -50.08
C GLU A 6 -11.85 -12.87 -49.53
N HIS A 7 -11.60 -11.85 -50.35
CA HIS A 7 -10.89 -10.65 -49.88
C HIS A 7 -11.67 -9.88 -48.78
N LEU A 8 -13.01 -9.90 -48.83
CA LEU A 8 -13.84 -9.32 -47.78
C LEU A 8 -13.72 -10.11 -46.46
N ILE A 9 -13.70 -11.44 -46.54
CA ILE A 9 -13.53 -12.32 -45.37
C ILE A 9 -12.16 -12.08 -44.71
N GLU A 10 -11.07 -12.05 -45.49
CA GLU A 10 -9.74 -11.77 -44.96
C GLU A 10 -9.66 -10.42 -44.24
N ARG A 11 -10.28 -9.37 -44.81
CA ARG A 11 -10.33 -8.06 -44.14
C ARG A 11 -11.20 -8.06 -42.90
N ALA A 12 -12.29 -8.81 -42.90
CA ALA A 12 -13.15 -8.97 -41.73
C ALA A 12 -12.42 -9.71 -40.60
N GLU A 13 -11.70 -10.80 -40.90
CA GLU A 13 -10.87 -11.53 -39.93
C GLU A 13 -9.76 -10.64 -39.34
N GLN A 14 -9.08 -9.85 -40.18
CA GLN A 14 -8.09 -8.89 -39.69
C GLN A 14 -8.71 -7.80 -38.78
N LEU A 15 -9.92 -7.33 -39.11
CA LEU A 15 -10.63 -6.37 -38.28
C LEU A 15 -11.08 -7.00 -36.96
N ILE A 16 -11.63 -8.23 -37.00
CA ILE A 16 -12.04 -8.98 -35.81
C ILE A 16 -10.83 -9.22 -34.91
N GLY A 17 -9.70 -9.69 -35.43
CA GLY A 17 -8.49 -9.88 -34.63
C GLY A 17 -7.97 -8.58 -34.01
N ARG A 18 -8.10 -7.45 -34.71
CA ARG A 18 -7.78 -6.13 -34.13
C ARG A 18 -8.78 -5.72 -33.05
N ILE A 19 -10.07 -5.97 -33.24
CA ILE A 19 -11.12 -5.69 -32.26
C ILE A 19 -10.93 -6.56 -31.01
N GLU A 20 -10.69 -7.86 -31.15
CA GLU A 20 -10.39 -8.77 -30.04
C GLU A 20 -9.14 -8.36 -29.26
N SER A 21 -8.15 -7.75 -29.92
CA SER A 21 -6.95 -7.22 -29.25
C SER A 21 -7.19 -5.96 -28.41
N ILE A 22 -8.32 -5.27 -28.62
CA ILE A 22 -8.68 -4.02 -27.91
C ILE A 22 -9.91 -4.18 -27.01
N LEU A 23 -10.66 -5.28 -27.12
CA LEU A 23 -11.78 -5.57 -26.22
C LEU A 23 -11.24 -5.94 -24.84
N PRO A 24 -11.85 -5.48 -23.73
CA PRO A 24 -11.40 -5.83 -22.39
C PRO A 24 -11.45 -7.35 -22.18
N GLN A 25 -10.28 -7.98 -22.06
CA GLN A 25 -10.15 -9.36 -21.62
C GLN A 25 -10.11 -9.46 -20.09
N PRO A 26 -10.52 -10.62 -19.52
CA PRO A 26 -10.37 -10.90 -18.10
C PRO A 26 -8.92 -10.73 -17.66
N LEU A 27 -8.71 -10.35 -16.39
CA LEU A 27 -7.38 -10.28 -15.82
C LEU A 27 -6.69 -11.65 -15.93
N ALA A 28 -5.60 -11.70 -16.70
CA ALA A 28 -4.82 -12.92 -16.85
C ALA A 28 -3.80 -13.05 -15.71
N ALA A 29 -3.64 -14.27 -15.20
CA ALA A 29 -2.55 -14.61 -14.29
C ALA A 29 -1.20 -14.43 -14.99
N PRO A 30 -0.15 -13.97 -14.27
CA PRO A 30 1.23 -14.06 -14.73
C PRO A 30 1.59 -15.47 -15.22
N ALA A 31 2.33 -15.52 -16.33
CA ALA A 31 2.83 -16.77 -16.88
C ALA A 31 3.81 -17.49 -15.94
N ASP A 32 4.58 -16.72 -15.17
CA ASP A 32 5.56 -17.23 -14.20
C ASP A 32 5.50 -16.44 -12.89
N TRP A 33 4.87 -17.03 -11.87
CA TRP A 33 4.79 -16.45 -10.52
C TRP A 33 6.12 -16.44 -9.76
N SER A 34 7.13 -17.16 -10.25
CA SER A 34 8.48 -17.17 -9.66
C SER A 34 9.35 -15.99 -10.10
N ALA A 35 8.91 -15.26 -11.15
CA ALA A 35 9.65 -14.13 -11.71
C ALA A 35 9.83 -12.96 -10.72
N SER A 36 8.96 -12.81 -9.72
CA SER A 36 9.13 -11.85 -8.63
C SER A 36 8.31 -12.22 -7.39
N ILE A 37 8.78 -11.74 -6.24
CA ILE A 37 8.03 -11.78 -4.97
C ILE A 37 7.01 -10.64 -4.85
N ALA A 38 7.11 -9.62 -5.71
CA ALA A 38 6.15 -8.51 -5.77
C ALA A 38 5.68 -8.25 -7.20
N TRP A 39 4.41 -7.87 -7.30
CA TRP A 39 3.70 -7.60 -8.54
C TRP A 39 3.04 -6.23 -8.43
N ARG A 40 2.81 -5.59 -9.56
CA ARG A 40 2.03 -4.36 -9.65
C ARG A 40 0.87 -4.60 -10.60
N TYR A 41 -0.34 -4.35 -10.13
CA TYR A 41 -1.50 -4.28 -11.00
C TYR A 41 -1.43 -3.01 -11.83
N ARG A 42 -1.75 -3.12 -13.11
CA ARG A 42 -1.92 -1.98 -14.01
C ARG A 42 -3.04 -2.24 -14.99
N ARG A 43 -3.92 -1.25 -15.13
CA ARG A 43 -4.86 -1.18 -16.24
C ARG A 43 -4.22 -0.49 -17.44
N ARG A 44 -4.14 -1.22 -18.56
CA ARG A 44 -3.69 -0.67 -19.85
C ARG A 44 -4.77 0.20 -20.46
N SER A 45 -4.38 1.09 -21.38
CA SER A 45 -5.31 1.98 -22.11
C SER A 45 -6.35 1.22 -22.93
N SER A 46 -6.10 -0.04 -23.27
CA SER A 46 -7.05 -0.95 -23.91
C SER A 46 -8.11 -1.52 -22.94
N GLY A 47 -8.12 -1.11 -21.67
CA GLY A 47 -9.01 -1.64 -20.62
C GLY A 47 -8.50 -2.92 -19.95
N HIS A 48 -7.47 -3.56 -20.50
CA HIS A 48 -6.85 -4.79 -19.99
C HIS A 48 -6.11 -4.59 -18.66
N GLY A 49 -6.50 -5.33 -17.63
CA GLY A 49 -5.72 -5.45 -16.39
C GLY A 49 -4.55 -6.42 -16.55
N THR A 50 -3.39 -6.09 -16.00
CA THR A 50 -2.21 -6.97 -15.99
C THR A 50 -1.46 -6.91 -14.66
N LEU A 51 -0.90 -8.03 -14.23
CA LEU A 51 0.03 -8.11 -13.09
C LEU A 51 1.48 -8.12 -13.60
N GLU A 52 2.19 -7.02 -13.41
CA GLU A 52 3.58 -6.85 -13.85
C GLU A 52 4.56 -7.18 -12.71
N PRO A 53 5.63 -7.97 -12.95
CA PRO A 53 6.60 -8.27 -11.91
C PRO A 53 7.43 -7.03 -11.55
N VAL A 54 7.55 -6.73 -10.26
CA VAL A 54 8.45 -5.70 -9.77
C VAL A 54 9.86 -6.29 -9.75
N ARG A 55 10.68 -5.92 -10.74
CA ARG A 55 12.04 -6.50 -10.94
C ARG A 55 13.10 -5.97 -9.97
N HIS A 56 12.89 -4.75 -9.45
CA HIS A 56 13.85 -4.10 -8.57
C HIS A 56 13.19 -3.82 -7.22
N LEU A 57 13.39 -4.75 -6.30
CA LEU A 57 13.05 -4.60 -4.89
C LEU A 57 14.34 -4.36 -4.14
N ALA A 58 14.54 -3.14 -3.64
CA ALA A 58 15.68 -2.85 -2.80
C ALA A 58 15.54 -3.64 -1.49
N PRO A 59 16.52 -4.49 -1.13
CA PRO A 59 16.45 -5.26 0.11
C PRO A 59 16.37 -4.29 1.29
N MET A 60 15.37 -4.50 2.13
CA MET A 60 15.14 -3.69 3.32
C MET A 60 14.96 -4.62 4.52
N PRO A 61 16.00 -4.83 5.34
CA PRO A 61 15.85 -5.62 6.56
C PRO A 61 14.95 -4.87 7.55
N LEU A 62 14.18 -5.61 8.36
CA LEU A 62 13.29 -5.03 9.37
C LEU A 62 14.08 -4.21 10.41
N GLU A 63 15.29 -4.64 10.70
CA GLU A 63 16.23 -4.02 11.65
C GLU A 63 16.71 -2.64 11.18
N ALA A 64 16.63 -2.36 9.86
CA ALA A 64 16.96 -1.05 9.30
C ALA A 64 15.89 0.00 9.59
N LEU A 65 14.69 -0.39 10.02
CA LEU A 65 13.66 0.55 10.45
C LEU A 65 13.85 0.85 11.94
N LYS A 66 14.19 2.08 12.30
CA LYS A 66 14.36 2.49 13.71
C LYS A 66 13.15 3.27 14.22
N GLU A 67 13.00 3.29 15.54
CA GLU A 67 11.99 4.09 16.25
C GLU A 67 10.53 3.75 15.89
N ILE A 68 10.30 2.52 15.41
CA ILE A 68 8.97 2.00 15.08
C ILE A 68 8.79 0.54 15.56
N ASP A 69 9.43 0.16 16.66
CA ASP A 69 9.46 -1.24 17.14
C ASP A 69 8.07 -1.79 17.47
N VAL A 70 7.22 -1.01 18.11
CA VAL A 70 5.83 -1.41 18.41
C VAL A 70 5.02 -1.66 17.13
N GLN A 71 5.22 -0.83 16.11
CA GLN A 71 4.58 -0.99 14.81
C GLN A 71 5.12 -2.23 14.08
N LYS A 72 6.43 -2.46 14.13
CA LYS A 72 7.08 -3.66 13.58
C LYS A 72 6.51 -4.93 14.19
N GLU A 73 6.46 -5.04 15.52
CA GLU A 73 5.96 -6.22 16.22
C GLU A 73 4.51 -6.55 15.82
N LYS A 74 3.64 -5.52 15.72
CA LYS A 74 2.23 -5.71 15.34
C LYS A 74 2.09 -6.25 13.91
N ILE A 75 2.78 -5.64 12.96
CA ILE A 75 2.72 -6.06 11.55
C ILE A 75 3.35 -7.45 11.41
N GLU A 76 4.53 -7.65 11.99
CA GLU A 76 5.26 -8.90 11.90
C GLU A 76 4.43 -10.06 12.46
N ARG A 77 3.82 -9.90 13.64
CA ARG A 77 2.95 -10.92 14.24
C ARG A 77 1.79 -11.28 13.31
N ASN A 78 1.12 -10.28 12.74
CA ASN A 78 -0.03 -10.49 11.84
C ASN A 78 0.39 -11.16 10.53
N THR A 79 1.49 -10.72 9.92
CA THR A 79 2.03 -11.32 8.70
C THR A 79 2.52 -12.75 8.95
N ARG A 80 3.17 -13.01 10.09
CA ARG A 80 3.59 -14.36 10.50
C ARG A 80 2.40 -15.30 10.62
N GLN A 81 1.34 -14.88 11.31
CA GLN A 81 0.10 -15.65 11.42
C GLN A 81 -0.45 -15.99 10.02
N PHE A 82 -0.49 -15.00 9.12
CA PHE A 82 -0.99 -15.19 7.77
C PHE A 82 -0.20 -16.23 6.96
N VAL A 83 1.13 -16.15 6.97
CA VAL A 83 1.98 -17.12 6.24
C VAL A 83 1.95 -18.52 6.83
N GLU A 84 1.73 -18.63 8.14
CA GLU A 84 1.51 -19.91 8.84
C GLU A 84 0.09 -20.46 8.64
N GLY A 85 -0.77 -19.78 7.87
CA GLY A 85 -2.16 -20.20 7.64
C GLY A 85 -3.10 -20.01 8.84
N LYS A 86 -2.68 -19.21 9.83
CA LYS A 86 -3.49 -18.82 11.00
C LYS A 86 -4.34 -17.59 10.68
N PRO A 87 -5.41 -17.33 11.46
CA PRO A 87 -6.20 -16.10 11.32
C PRO A 87 -5.32 -14.85 11.44
N ALA A 88 -5.53 -13.91 10.52
CA ALA A 88 -4.82 -12.64 10.44
C ALA A 88 -5.76 -11.57 9.89
N ASN A 89 -5.44 -10.30 10.14
CA ASN A 89 -6.32 -9.17 9.83
C ASN A 89 -5.83 -8.39 8.61
N ASN A 90 -6.79 -7.78 7.90
CA ASN A 90 -6.52 -6.65 7.02
C ASN A 90 -5.94 -5.49 7.83
N VAL A 91 -4.97 -4.77 7.27
CA VAL A 91 -4.17 -3.80 8.00
C VAL A 91 -4.31 -2.39 7.40
N LEU A 92 -4.56 -1.41 8.28
CA LEU A 92 -4.47 0.01 7.95
C LEU A 92 -3.33 0.67 8.72
N LEU A 93 -2.33 1.18 8.00
CA LEU A 93 -1.20 1.93 8.54
C LEU A 93 -1.49 3.43 8.36
N THR A 94 -1.77 4.15 9.44
CA THR A 94 -2.06 5.60 9.39
C THR A 94 -0.89 6.40 9.93
N GLY A 95 -0.77 7.68 9.54
CA GLY A 95 0.14 8.61 10.18
C GLY A 95 0.96 9.48 9.23
N ALA A 96 1.95 10.18 9.77
CA ALA A 96 2.69 11.19 9.01
C ALA A 96 3.48 10.63 7.82
N ARG A 97 3.78 11.49 6.85
CA ARG A 97 4.59 11.13 5.67
C ARG A 97 6.04 10.87 6.08
N GLY A 98 6.66 9.85 5.48
CA GLY A 98 8.08 9.55 5.68
C GLY A 98 8.44 8.87 7.01
N THR A 99 7.45 8.35 7.75
CA THR A 99 7.64 7.59 9.00
C THR A 99 7.93 6.09 8.79
N GLY A 100 7.94 5.62 7.54
CA GLY A 100 8.32 4.23 7.21
C GLY A 100 7.16 3.25 7.02
N LYS A 101 5.91 3.72 6.84
CA LYS A 101 4.74 2.85 6.60
C LYS A 101 4.94 1.85 5.45
N SER A 102 5.19 2.35 4.23
CA SER A 102 5.40 1.53 3.03
C SER A 102 6.72 0.74 3.10
N SER A 103 7.73 1.33 3.73
CA SER A 103 9.01 0.67 4.02
C SER A 103 8.83 -0.57 4.90
N LEU A 104 7.97 -0.50 5.92
CA LEU A 104 7.66 -1.63 6.80
C LEU A 104 7.00 -2.77 6.03
N ILE A 105 6.05 -2.48 5.14
CA ILE A 105 5.41 -3.52 4.32
C ILE A 105 6.42 -4.22 3.41
N ARG A 106 7.34 -3.47 2.80
CA ARG A 106 8.42 -4.03 1.97
C ARG A 106 9.41 -4.85 2.80
N ALA A 107 9.75 -4.41 3.99
CA ALA A 107 10.61 -5.17 4.90
C ALA A 107 9.96 -6.50 5.34
N CYS A 108 8.66 -6.47 5.66
CA CYS A 108 7.88 -7.68 5.95
C CYS A 108 7.81 -8.61 4.74
N LEU A 109 7.62 -8.08 3.53
CA LEU A 109 7.68 -8.90 2.31
C LEU A 109 9.00 -9.65 2.21
N HIS A 110 10.13 -8.96 2.38
CA HIS A 110 11.45 -9.61 2.29
C HIS A 110 11.65 -10.67 3.37
N ALA A 111 11.23 -10.42 4.60
CA ALA A 111 11.36 -11.36 5.71
C ALA A 111 10.57 -12.66 5.51
N TYR A 112 9.38 -12.57 4.89
CA TYR A 112 8.45 -13.69 4.77
C TYR A 112 8.27 -14.24 3.34
N ALA A 113 8.91 -13.64 2.32
CA ALA A 113 8.90 -14.15 0.95
C ALA A 113 9.38 -15.61 0.81
N PRO A 114 10.42 -16.07 1.55
CA PRO A 114 10.82 -17.48 1.56
C PRO A 114 9.74 -18.44 2.06
N GLN A 115 8.78 -17.95 2.85
CA GLN A 115 7.64 -18.71 3.37
C GLN A 115 6.40 -18.61 2.46
N GLY A 116 6.56 -18.10 1.24
CA GLY A 116 5.48 -18.02 0.25
C GLY A 116 4.69 -16.71 0.26
N LEU A 117 5.13 -15.68 1.00
CA LEU A 117 4.52 -14.35 0.94
C LEU A 117 4.78 -13.68 -0.42
N ARG A 118 3.76 -13.05 -0.98
CA ARG A 118 3.81 -12.24 -2.20
C ARG A 118 3.09 -10.92 -1.97
N LEU A 119 3.51 -9.87 -2.66
CA LEU A 119 2.90 -8.54 -2.61
C LEU A 119 2.30 -8.19 -3.97
N ILE A 120 1.11 -7.60 -3.99
CA ILE A 120 0.51 -7.00 -5.18
C ILE A 120 0.24 -5.53 -4.88
N GLU A 121 1.02 -4.62 -5.46
CA GLU A 121 0.76 -3.19 -5.41
C GLU A 121 -0.43 -2.84 -6.32
N VAL A 122 -1.46 -2.18 -5.77
CA VAL A 122 -2.64 -1.71 -6.50
C VAL A 122 -2.83 -0.23 -6.24
N ASP A 123 -2.89 0.56 -7.31
CA ASP A 123 -3.17 1.99 -7.21
C ASP A 123 -4.61 2.21 -6.73
N LYS A 124 -4.83 3.31 -6.00
CA LYS A 124 -6.16 3.74 -5.56
C LYS A 124 -7.18 3.76 -6.70
N ALA A 125 -6.79 4.25 -7.88
CA ALA A 125 -7.67 4.35 -9.04
C ALA A 125 -8.10 2.98 -9.62
N GLU A 126 -7.35 1.92 -9.29
CA GLU A 126 -7.51 0.57 -9.82
C GLU A 126 -8.17 -0.39 -8.82
N LEU A 127 -8.56 0.11 -7.63
CA LEU A 127 -9.20 -0.69 -6.59
C LEU A 127 -10.56 -1.27 -7.00
N THR A 128 -11.18 -0.77 -8.07
CA THR A 128 -12.40 -1.36 -8.64
C THR A 128 -12.18 -2.79 -9.13
N ASP A 129 -10.94 -3.15 -9.45
CA ASP A 129 -10.55 -4.45 -10.03
C ASP A 129 -10.06 -5.42 -8.97
N LEU A 130 -10.18 -5.04 -7.70
CA LEU A 130 -9.79 -5.87 -6.56
C LEU A 130 -10.46 -7.25 -6.58
N PRO A 131 -11.76 -7.41 -6.95
CA PRO A 131 -12.37 -8.74 -7.10
C PRO A 131 -11.64 -9.62 -8.13
N ASP A 132 -11.31 -9.07 -9.31
CA ASP A 132 -10.62 -9.82 -10.37
C ASP A 132 -9.20 -10.22 -9.93
N ILE A 133 -8.49 -9.32 -9.23
CA ILE A 133 -7.17 -9.60 -8.68
C ILE A 133 -7.25 -10.74 -7.66
N VAL A 134 -8.24 -10.72 -6.76
CA VAL A 134 -8.46 -11.78 -5.77
C VAL A 134 -8.78 -13.10 -6.44
N GLU A 135 -9.65 -13.11 -7.45
CA GLU A 135 -10.02 -14.32 -8.19
C GLU A 135 -8.79 -15.01 -8.79
N VAL A 136 -7.92 -14.24 -9.45
CA VAL A 136 -6.68 -14.72 -10.08
C VAL A 136 -5.72 -15.37 -9.09
N VAL A 137 -5.64 -14.88 -7.86
CA VAL A 137 -4.73 -15.41 -6.84
C VAL A 137 -5.37 -16.42 -5.90
N SER A 138 -6.69 -16.54 -5.88
CA SER A 138 -7.44 -17.36 -4.91
C SER A 138 -7.04 -18.85 -4.90
N GLN A 139 -6.67 -19.40 -6.07
CA GLN A 139 -6.30 -20.82 -6.23
C GLN A 139 -4.81 -21.10 -6.00
N ARG A 140 -4.03 -20.07 -5.63
CA ARG A 140 -2.58 -20.19 -5.48
C ARG A 140 -2.18 -20.62 -4.07
N PRO A 141 -1.10 -21.42 -3.93
CA PRO A 141 -0.59 -21.81 -2.62
C PRO A 141 0.10 -20.67 -1.87
N GLU A 142 0.61 -19.65 -2.58
CA GLU A 142 1.21 -18.47 -1.98
C GLU A 142 0.20 -17.63 -1.20
N LYS A 143 0.73 -16.82 -0.28
CA LYS A 143 -0.03 -15.86 0.51
C LYS A 143 0.16 -14.46 -0.05
N PHE A 144 -0.91 -13.78 -0.42
CA PHE A 144 -0.87 -12.50 -1.09
C PHE A 144 -1.30 -11.38 -0.16
N ILE A 145 -0.45 -10.36 -0.03
CA ILE A 145 -0.86 -9.06 0.49
C ILE A 145 -1.15 -8.17 -0.73
N VAL A 146 -2.40 -7.74 -0.87
CA VAL A 146 -2.74 -6.66 -1.78
C VAL A 146 -2.51 -5.34 -1.05
N PHE A 147 -1.62 -4.52 -1.60
CA PHE A 147 -1.12 -3.31 -0.98
C PHE A 147 -1.50 -2.06 -1.75
N SER A 148 -2.13 -1.10 -1.08
CA SER A 148 -2.41 0.23 -1.63
C SER A 148 -1.72 1.31 -0.79
N ASP A 149 -0.87 2.11 -1.42
CA ASP A 149 -0.08 3.16 -0.75
C ASP A 149 -0.77 4.52 -0.84
N ASP A 150 -0.68 5.33 0.22
CA ASP A 150 -1.31 6.66 0.33
C ASP A 150 -2.83 6.67 0.01
N LEU A 151 -3.53 5.66 0.53
CA LEU A 151 -4.96 5.48 0.35
C LEU A 151 -5.75 6.60 1.03
N SER A 152 -6.52 7.32 0.23
CA SER A 152 -7.54 8.28 0.66
C SER A 152 -8.53 8.44 -0.48
N PHE A 153 -9.83 8.50 -0.24
CA PHE A 153 -10.87 8.62 -1.26
C PHE A 153 -11.50 10.01 -1.21
N ASP A 154 -11.92 10.51 -2.37
CA ASP A 154 -12.89 11.59 -2.47
C ASP A 154 -14.32 11.02 -2.51
N GLU A 155 -15.32 11.86 -2.27
CA GLU A 155 -16.72 11.42 -2.26
C GLU A 155 -17.15 10.89 -3.63
N GLY A 156 -17.83 9.74 -3.64
CA GLY A 156 -18.34 9.10 -4.86
C GLY A 156 -17.32 8.25 -5.62
N GLU A 157 -16.09 8.11 -5.13
CA GLU A 157 -15.11 7.26 -5.79
C GLU A 157 -15.50 5.77 -5.79
N PRO A 158 -15.48 5.09 -6.95
CA PRO A 158 -15.94 3.70 -7.06
C PRO A 158 -15.03 2.72 -6.31
N GLY A 159 -13.74 3.03 -6.18
CA GLY A 159 -12.77 2.20 -5.44
C GLY A 159 -13.14 2.00 -3.96
N TYR A 160 -13.83 2.97 -3.35
CA TYR A 160 -14.33 2.87 -1.97
C TYR A 160 -15.28 1.68 -1.83
N LYS A 161 -16.25 1.53 -2.75
CA LYS A 161 -17.27 0.47 -2.69
C LYS A 161 -16.65 -0.92 -2.89
N ALA A 162 -15.70 -1.02 -3.82
CA ALA A 162 -14.98 -2.26 -4.07
C ALA A 162 -14.19 -2.71 -2.84
N LEU A 163 -13.38 -1.82 -2.25
CA LEU A 163 -12.63 -2.12 -1.03
C LEU A 163 -13.57 -2.46 0.15
N LYS A 164 -14.65 -1.69 0.32
CA LYS A 164 -15.68 -1.93 1.35
C LYS A 164 -16.24 -3.35 1.27
N SER A 165 -16.59 -3.81 0.07
CA SER A 165 -17.16 -5.14 -0.16
C SER A 165 -16.17 -6.28 0.15
N ILE A 166 -14.89 -6.11 -0.20
CA ILE A 166 -13.85 -7.11 0.11
C ILE A 166 -13.62 -7.20 1.62
N LEU A 167 -13.54 -6.07 2.31
CA LEU A 167 -13.32 -6.04 3.76
C LEU A 167 -14.49 -6.60 4.57
N ASP A 168 -15.73 -6.50 4.06
CA ASP A 168 -16.91 -7.16 4.66
C ASP A 168 -16.90 -8.68 4.52
N GLY A 169 -15.98 -9.24 3.73
CA GLY A 169 -15.95 -10.66 3.46
C GLY A 169 -17.17 -11.10 2.66
N SER A 170 -17.55 -10.33 1.62
CA SER A 170 -18.56 -10.80 0.65
C SER A 170 -18.21 -12.23 0.18
N VAL A 171 -19.21 -13.04 -0.13
CA VAL A 171 -19.06 -14.49 -0.38
C VAL A 171 -17.99 -14.83 -1.44
N ALA A 172 -17.72 -13.92 -2.37
CA ALA A 172 -16.70 -14.06 -3.40
C ALA A 172 -15.26 -13.66 -2.96
N ALA A 173 -15.11 -12.94 -1.84
CA ALA A 173 -13.88 -12.23 -1.46
C ALA A 173 -13.10 -12.86 -0.30
N ALA A 174 -13.74 -13.71 0.51
CA ALA A 174 -13.12 -14.32 1.69
C ALA A 174 -12.20 -15.50 1.30
N THR A 175 -11.06 -15.17 0.70
CA THR A 175 -10.03 -16.16 0.36
C THR A 175 -8.99 -16.25 1.49
N PRO A 176 -8.66 -17.46 1.98
CA PRO A 176 -7.75 -17.63 3.12
C PRO A 176 -6.28 -17.30 2.78
N ASN A 177 -5.99 -16.92 1.54
CA ASN A 177 -4.66 -16.59 1.05
C ASN A 177 -4.51 -15.14 0.59
N VAL A 178 -5.48 -14.25 0.88
CA VAL A 178 -5.37 -12.81 0.58
C VAL A 178 -5.62 -11.96 1.82
N LEU A 179 -4.78 -10.93 2.01
CA LEU A 179 -5.02 -9.82 2.95
C LEU A 179 -4.86 -8.48 2.26
N ILE A 180 -5.62 -7.48 2.71
CA ILE A 180 -5.52 -6.10 2.25
C ILE A 180 -4.71 -5.29 3.25
N TYR A 181 -3.61 -4.70 2.80
CA TYR A 181 -2.80 -3.75 3.57
C TYR A 181 -2.89 -2.40 2.89
N ALA A 182 -3.16 -1.34 3.64
CA ALA A 182 -3.20 0.02 3.12
C ALA A 182 -2.37 0.96 3.99
N THR A 183 -1.70 1.94 3.38
CA THR A 183 -1.19 3.10 4.12
C THR A 183 -2.10 4.30 3.89
N SER A 184 -2.22 5.18 4.86
CA SER A 184 -2.88 6.47 4.70
C SER A 184 -2.15 7.55 5.48
N ASN A 185 -2.18 8.77 4.95
CA ASN A 185 -1.79 9.96 5.68
C ASN A 185 -2.93 10.56 6.50
N ARG A 186 -4.16 10.05 6.32
CA ARG A 186 -5.36 10.42 7.10
C ARG A 186 -5.70 9.28 8.07
N ARG A 187 -6.37 9.62 9.17
CA ARG A 187 -6.91 8.62 10.10
C ARG A 187 -8.11 7.91 9.48
N HIS A 188 -8.99 8.67 8.83
CA HIS A 188 -10.13 8.17 8.08
C HIS A 188 -9.86 8.28 6.59
N LEU A 189 -10.26 7.25 5.85
CA LEU A 189 -9.96 7.17 4.41
C LEU A 189 -10.76 8.19 3.58
N LEU A 190 -11.87 8.72 4.11
CA LEU A 190 -12.66 9.78 3.46
C LEU A 190 -12.42 11.15 4.14
N PRO A 191 -12.53 12.27 3.41
CA PRO A 191 -12.38 13.61 3.97
C PRO A 191 -13.47 13.91 4.99
N GLU A 192 -13.09 14.51 6.11
CA GLU A 192 -14.03 15.10 7.07
C GLU A 192 -14.17 16.59 6.77
N TYR A 193 -15.37 17.04 6.42
CA TYR A 193 -15.63 18.47 6.27
C TYR A 193 -16.18 19.05 7.56
N MET A 194 -15.81 20.28 7.92
CA MET A 194 -16.36 20.96 9.10
C MET A 194 -17.89 21.07 9.08
N LYS A 195 -18.50 21.07 7.88
CA LYS A 195 -19.96 21.04 7.72
C LYS A 195 -20.58 19.72 8.15
N ASP A 196 -19.86 18.61 8.00
CA ASP A 196 -20.32 17.29 8.44
C ASP A 196 -20.44 17.27 9.97
N ASN A 197 -19.54 17.98 10.67
CA ASN A 197 -19.60 18.18 12.12
C ASN A 197 -20.75 19.10 12.60
N LEU A 198 -21.51 19.70 11.69
CA LEU A 198 -22.72 20.46 12.05
C LEU A 198 -23.98 19.56 12.07
N SER A 199 -23.88 18.32 11.58
CA SER A 199 -24.97 17.34 11.56
C SER A 199 -25.08 16.50 12.83
N TYR A 200 -24.24 16.75 13.83
CA TYR A 200 -24.30 16.07 15.11
C TYR A 200 -25.60 16.42 15.84
N THR A 201 -26.45 15.41 16.02
CA THR A 201 -27.63 15.50 16.88
C THR A 201 -27.23 15.15 18.31
N HIS A 202 -27.63 16.02 19.24
CA HIS A 202 -27.53 15.73 20.67
C HIS A 202 -28.76 14.94 21.08
N THR A 203 -28.59 13.80 21.74
CA THR A 203 -29.69 13.13 22.48
C THR A 203 -29.97 13.88 23.79
N GLU A 204 -31.13 13.65 24.39
CA GLU A 204 -31.52 14.29 25.67
C GLU A 204 -30.54 13.98 26.82
N ASP A 205 -29.72 12.92 26.69
CA ASP A 205 -28.69 12.51 27.64
C ASP A 205 -27.30 13.13 27.38
N GLY A 206 -27.18 13.99 26.37
CA GLY A 206 -25.92 14.68 26.02
C GLY A 206 -24.94 13.84 25.21
N GLU A 207 -25.35 12.68 24.69
CA GLU A 207 -24.54 11.90 23.76
C GLU A 207 -24.60 12.53 22.35
N VAL A 208 -23.42 12.59 21.73
CA VAL A 208 -23.19 13.24 20.44
C VAL A 208 -23.18 12.14 19.38
N HIS A 209 -24.26 12.03 18.59
CA HIS A 209 -24.35 11.03 17.52
C HIS A 209 -23.81 11.60 16.20
N PRO A 210 -22.81 10.98 15.56
CA PRO A 210 -22.37 11.37 14.23
C PRO A 210 -23.52 11.24 13.23
N GLY A 211 -23.67 12.20 12.31
CA GLY A 211 -24.63 12.05 11.20
C GLY A 211 -24.26 10.87 10.29
N GLU A 212 -25.23 10.34 9.54
CA GLU A 212 -25.09 9.16 8.66
C GLU A 212 -23.87 9.24 7.72
N VAL A 213 -23.51 10.44 7.25
CA VAL A 213 -22.34 10.70 6.40
C VAL A 213 -21.02 10.46 7.13
N ILE A 214 -20.92 10.80 8.42
CA ILE A 214 -19.72 10.55 9.23
C ILE A 214 -19.62 9.06 9.58
N GLU A 215 -20.75 8.41 9.90
CA GLU A 215 -20.77 6.96 10.14
C GLU A 215 -20.27 6.20 8.90
N GLU A 216 -20.67 6.58 7.70
CA GLU A 216 -20.15 5.95 6.48
C GLU A 216 -18.63 6.16 6.30
N LYS A 217 -18.12 7.35 6.65
CA LYS A 217 -16.68 7.70 6.58
C LYS A 217 -15.83 6.88 7.55
N ILE A 218 -16.34 6.65 8.76
CA ILE A 218 -15.68 5.84 9.80
C ILE A 218 -15.77 4.34 9.45
N SER A 219 -16.92 3.90 8.94
CA SER A 219 -17.25 2.47 8.73
C SER A 219 -16.24 1.71 7.87
N LEU A 220 -15.62 2.34 6.87
CA LEU A 220 -14.64 1.65 6.03
C LEU A 220 -13.34 1.39 6.78
N SER A 221 -12.86 2.41 7.50
CA SER A 221 -11.59 2.31 8.20
C SER A 221 -11.69 1.26 9.31
N GLU A 222 -12.83 1.17 10.01
CA GLU A 222 -13.05 0.23 11.12
C GLU A 222 -13.04 -1.24 10.71
N ARG A 223 -13.24 -1.53 9.42
CA ARG A 223 -13.20 -2.91 8.88
C ARG A 223 -11.78 -3.46 8.73
N PHE A 224 -10.77 -2.61 8.85
CA PHE A 224 -9.41 -3.09 9.02
C PHE A 224 -9.24 -3.63 10.44
N GLY A 225 -9.09 -4.95 10.60
CA GLY A 225 -8.97 -5.58 11.91
C GLY A 225 -7.67 -5.25 12.65
N LEU A 226 -6.67 -4.66 11.99
CA LEU A 226 -5.46 -4.17 12.62
C LEU A 226 -5.11 -2.75 12.18
N TRP A 227 -5.13 -1.82 13.13
CA TRP A 227 -4.71 -0.44 12.93
C TRP A 227 -3.34 -0.18 13.53
N VAL A 228 -2.46 0.42 12.74
CA VAL A 228 -1.09 0.75 13.16
C VAL A 228 -0.80 2.21 12.87
N SER A 229 -0.66 3.01 13.93
CA SER A 229 -0.45 4.45 13.84
C SER A 229 1.04 4.81 13.91
N PHE A 230 1.46 5.71 13.01
CA PHE A 230 2.81 6.25 12.91
C PHE A 230 2.82 7.73 13.25
N TYR A 231 3.40 8.05 14.39
CA TYR A 231 3.52 9.43 14.84
C TYR A 231 4.75 10.11 14.23
N PRO A 232 4.76 11.46 14.13
CA PRO A 232 5.97 12.20 13.80
C PRO A 232 7.11 11.87 14.77
N PHE A 233 8.34 11.78 14.26
CA PHE A 233 9.49 11.49 15.11
C PHE A 233 9.82 12.66 16.04
N SER A 234 10.17 12.32 17.27
CA SER A 234 10.85 13.22 18.18
C SER A 234 12.21 13.65 17.60
N GLN A 235 12.81 14.68 18.19
CA GLN A 235 14.14 15.12 17.78
C GLN A 235 15.19 14.02 17.97
N ASN A 236 15.11 13.28 19.10
CA ASN A 236 16.07 12.23 19.42
C ASN A 236 15.93 11.05 18.47
N GLU A 237 14.69 10.66 18.17
CA GLU A 237 14.39 9.61 17.18
C GLU A 237 14.90 9.99 15.79
N TYR A 238 14.67 11.24 15.37
CA TYR A 238 15.19 11.76 14.10
C TYR A 238 16.73 11.69 14.04
N LEU A 239 17.43 12.13 15.09
CA LEU A 239 18.88 12.08 15.14
C LEU A 239 19.42 10.65 15.19
N ALA A 240 18.71 9.72 15.84
CA ALA A 240 19.06 8.30 15.83
C ALA A 240 18.99 7.72 14.40
N ILE A 241 17.94 8.08 13.64
CA ILE A 241 17.79 7.66 12.25
C ILE A 241 18.86 8.30 11.35
N VAL A 242 19.20 9.58 11.57
CA VAL A 242 20.31 10.25 10.86
C VAL A 242 21.64 9.52 11.10
N ALA A 243 21.95 9.23 12.36
CA ALA A 243 23.16 8.52 12.75
C ALA A 243 23.24 7.14 12.06
N GLN A 244 22.13 6.41 12.01
CA GLN A 244 22.07 5.13 11.32
C GLN A 244 22.38 5.25 9.82
N TRP A 245 21.80 6.23 9.11
CA TRP A 245 22.06 6.41 7.69
C TRP A 245 23.51 6.84 7.43
N LEU A 246 24.03 7.77 8.22
CA LEU A 246 25.44 8.17 8.13
C LEU A 246 26.38 6.99 8.37
N SER A 247 26.13 6.15 9.38
CA SER A 247 26.87 4.90 9.60
C SER A 247 26.79 3.96 8.39
N SER A 248 25.61 3.86 7.75
CA SER A 248 25.45 3.01 6.55
C SER A 248 26.22 3.53 5.33
N PHE A 249 26.56 4.82 5.30
CA PHE A 249 27.46 5.43 4.32
C PHE A 249 28.93 5.39 4.73
N GLY A 250 29.27 4.80 5.89
CA GLY A 250 30.64 4.65 6.37
C GLY A 250 31.15 5.79 7.26
N ALA A 251 30.28 6.72 7.70
CA ALA A 251 30.67 7.78 8.61
C ALA A 251 31.04 7.23 10.00
N GLY A 252 32.15 7.70 10.56
CA GLY A 252 32.58 7.38 11.93
C GLY A 252 31.77 8.12 13.00
N ALA A 253 31.94 7.71 14.26
CA ALA A 253 31.21 8.30 15.40
C ALA A 253 31.43 9.82 15.55
N GLU A 254 32.66 10.30 15.32
CA GLU A 254 32.98 11.73 15.39
C GLU A 254 32.25 12.54 14.30
N THR A 255 32.23 12.02 13.07
CA THR A 255 31.51 12.62 11.94
C THR A 255 30.01 12.67 12.19
N ILE A 256 29.45 11.58 12.74
CA ILE A 256 28.03 11.51 13.10
C ILE A 256 27.65 12.53 14.16
N GLU A 257 28.49 12.68 15.19
CA GLU A 257 28.26 13.66 16.26
C GLU A 257 28.32 15.09 15.72
N ALA A 258 29.31 15.39 14.87
CA ALA A 258 29.44 16.69 14.21
C ALA A 258 28.24 17.03 13.31
N ALA A 259 27.64 16.03 12.64
CA ALA A 259 26.52 16.21 11.72
C ALA A 259 25.19 16.60 12.41
N ARG A 260 25.06 16.43 13.73
CA ARG A 260 23.77 16.58 14.44
C ARG A 260 23.16 17.97 14.29
N ALA A 261 23.94 19.04 14.42
CA ALA A 261 23.45 20.41 14.32
C ALA A 261 22.93 20.71 12.90
N GLU A 262 23.70 20.34 11.88
CA GLU A 262 23.29 20.49 10.47
C GLU A 262 22.03 19.66 10.17
N ALA A 263 21.93 18.45 10.72
CA ALA A 263 20.76 17.58 10.54
C ALA A 263 19.47 18.24 11.05
N LEU A 264 19.55 18.96 12.18
CA LEU A 264 18.40 19.66 12.75
C LEU A 264 18.01 20.89 11.95
N VAL A 265 18.98 21.65 11.43
CA VAL A 265 18.73 22.78 10.52
C VAL A 265 18.05 22.26 9.24
N TRP A 266 18.57 21.18 8.66
CA TRP A 266 17.96 20.54 7.48
C TRP A 266 16.51 20.12 7.73
N ALA A 267 16.20 19.54 8.90
CA ALA A 267 14.83 19.16 9.24
C ALA A 267 13.89 20.37 9.36
N LEU A 268 14.38 21.50 9.88
CA LEU A 268 13.63 22.74 9.99
C LEU A 268 13.35 23.34 8.60
N GLU A 269 14.34 23.40 7.72
CA GLU A 269 14.18 23.87 6.33
C GLU A 269 13.17 23.03 5.55
N ARG A 270 13.15 21.71 5.80
CA ARG A 270 12.20 20.77 5.21
C ARG A 270 10.83 20.74 5.90
N GLY A 271 10.69 21.45 7.02
CA GLY A 271 9.45 21.52 7.81
C GLY A 271 9.00 20.19 8.41
N SER A 272 9.86 19.16 8.51
CA SER A 272 9.48 17.86 9.06
C SER A 272 10.66 17.03 9.55
N ARG A 273 10.41 16.27 10.63
CA ARG A 273 11.29 15.20 11.13
C ARG A 273 10.73 13.86 10.68
N SER A 274 11.34 13.29 9.63
CA SER A 274 10.92 12.02 9.05
C SER A 274 12.14 11.19 8.66
N GLY A 275 12.00 9.87 8.56
CA GLY A 275 13.07 8.99 8.10
C GLY A 275 13.50 9.31 6.66
N ARG A 276 12.55 9.79 5.83
CA ARG A 276 12.84 10.31 4.49
C ARG A 276 13.76 11.54 4.54
N VAL A 277 13.47 12.50 5.41
CA VAL A 277 14.28 13.71 5.58
C VAL A 277 15.66 13.36 6.13
N ALA A 278 15.72 12.45 7.10
CA ALA A 278 16.98 11.95 7.66
C ALA A 278 17.87 11.28 6.60
N TYR A 279 17.31 10.43 5.75
CA TYR A 279 18.03 9.81 4.64
C TYR A 279 18.55 10.84 3.63
N GLN A 280 17.72 11.83 3.28
CA GLN A 280 18.11 12.90 2.35
C GLN A 280 19.26 13.74 2.91
N PHE A 281 19.20 14.10 4.18
CA PHE A 281 20.29 14.78 4.88
C PHE A 281 21.56 13.91 4.90
N ALA A 282 21.47 12.67 5.35
CA ALA A 282 22.62 11.79 5.48
C ALA A 282 23.32 11.55 4.12
N ARG A 283 22.54 11.42 3.04
CA ARG A 283 23.06 11.27 1.68
C ARG A 283 23.77 12.54 1.19
N ASP A 284 23.24 13.72 1.50
CA ASP A 284 23.90 14.99 1.17
C ASP A 284 25.20 15.14 1.96
N TYR A 285 25.13 14.95 3.28
CA TYR A 285 26.26 15.09 4.19
C TYR A 285 27.40 14.13 3.83
N ALA A 286 27.10 12.85 3.58
CA ALA A 286 28.08 11.85 3.13
C ALA A 286 28.61 12.09 1.71
N GLY A 287 27.95 12.93 0.90
CA GLY A 287 28.49 13.36 -0.39
C GLY A 287 29.45 14.53 -0.29
N ARG A 288 29.39 15.30 0.81
CA ARG A 288 30.25 16.46 1.08
C ARG A 288 31.51 16.12 1.88
N HIS A 289 31.52 14.99 2.58
CA HIS A 289 32.55 14.55 3.53
C HIS A 289 33.01 13.13 3.23
#